data_AF-A0A0D8Y639-F1
#
_entry.id   AF-A0A0D8Y639-F1
#
_cell.length_a   1.000
_cell.length_b   1.000
_cell.length_c   1.000
_cell.angle_alpha   90.00
_cell.angle_beta   90.00
_cell.angle_gamma   90.00
#
_symmetry.space_group_name_H-M   'P 1'
#
loop_
_entity.id
_entity.type
_entity.pdbx_description
1 polymer ?
#
loop_
_entity_poly.entity_id
_entity_poly.type
_entity_poly.pdbx_seq_one_letter_code
_entity_poly.pdbx_strand_id
1 'polypeptide(L)'
;MFCYYYAHALFLITTIVFVKATDVNFQRYTEIANNCCPEEASKCCASSIQHRQPLNCSLTFENLISASNCIQKSLFGVKSLRISRIEDVECCNVFTEIKPGTDCVPSCVNTLRTPSIRSVEKLKSINSCRPNNRYFTCFRQCQAFLRSRRNANEKFPYLAVCDLVDRLETGVLYIGPELNE
;
A
#
# COMPACT_ATOMS: atom_id res chain seq x y z
N MET A 1 -49.01 9.78 -66.61
CA MET A 1 -49.26 9.78 -65.15
C MET A 1 -47.92 9.61 -64.47
N PHE A 2 -47.46 10.69 -63.83
CA PHE A 2 -46.29 10.90 -62.95
C PHE A 2 -46.04 9.71 -61.99
N CYS A 3 -44.87 9.34 -61.47
CA CYS A 3 -43.59 9.98 -61.06
C CYS A 3 -42.57 8.80 -60.85
N TYR A 4 -41.28 8.80 -61.22
CA TYR A 4 -40.14 9.59 -60.71
C TYR A 4 -39.96 9.55 -59.18
N TYR A 5 -38.93 8.84 -58.68
CA TYR A 5 -37.91 9.26 -57.67
C TYR A 5 -37.38 8.09 -56.82
N TYR A 6 -36.10 7.73 -57.02
CA TYR A 6 -34.98 7.96 -56.08
C TYR A 6 -34.64 6.77 -55.18
N ALA A 7 -33.78 5.90 -55.71
CA ALA A 7 -32.94 5.00 -54.91
C ALA A 7 -31.71 5.79 -54.43
N HIS A 8 -31.86 6.54 -53.33
CA HIS A 8 -30.71 7.15 -52.65
C HIS A 8 -30.26 6.28 -51.48
N ALA A 9 -29.07 5.71 -51.67
CA ALA A 9 -28.00 5.56 -50.70
C ALA A 9 -28.32 5.99 -49.27
N LEU A 10 -28.47 5.00 -48.39
CA LEU A 10 -28.41 5.19 -46.95
C LEU A 10 -27.34 4.24 -46.39
N PHE A 11 -26.08 4.54 -46.73
CA PHE A 11 -24.93 4.06 -45.98
C PHE A 11 -24.87 4.87 -44.67
N LEU A 12 -25.55 4.38 -43.64
CA LEU A 12 -25.42 4.87 -42.27
C LEU A 12 -24.06 4.43 -41.74
N ILE A 13 -23.06 5.31 -41.89
CA ILE A 13 -21.77 5.19 -41.21
C ILE A 13 -22.01 5.51 -39.73
N THR A 14 -22.20 4.49 -38.91
CA THR A 14 -22.14 4.64 -37.45
C THR A 14 -20.68 4.75 -37.02
N THR A 15 -20.16 5.98 -36.95
CA THR A 15 -18.90 6.28 -36.26
C THR A 15 -19.11 6.11 -34.76
N ILE A 16 -18.77 4.93 -34.23
CA ILE A 16 -18.69 4.71 -32.78
C ILE A 16 -17.43 5.44 -32.30
N VAL A 17 -17.61 6.63 -31.74
CA VAL A 17 -16.54 7.35 -31.04
C VAL A 17 -16.33 6.66 -29.69
N PHE A 18 -15.36 5.75 -29.64
CA PHE A 18 -14.83 5.23 -28.38
C PHE A 18 -13.99 6.33 -27.70
N VAL A 19 -14.64 7.19 -26.92
CA VAL A 19 -13.93 8.10 -26.01
C VAL A 19 -13.23 7.24 -24.96
N LYS A 20 -11.90 7.22 -24.98
CA LYS A 20 -11.08 6.43 -24.06
C LYS A 20 -11.24 6.93 -22.62
N ALA A 21 -11.98 6.18 -21.80
CA ALA A 21 -12.12 6.39 -20.35
C ALA A 21 -10.79 6.28 -19.56
N THR A 22 -9.66 6.00 -20.22
CA THR A 22 -8.33 5.94 -19.60
C THR A 22 -7.74 7.31 -19.30
N ASP A 23 -8.16 8.37 -20.00
CA ASP A 23 -7.52 9.70 -19.92
C ASP A 23 -7.89 10.44 -18.61
N VAL A 24 -9.15 10.37 -18.20
CA VAL A 24 -9.67 11.07 -17.00
C VAL A 24 -8.99 10.60 -15.72
N ASN A 25 -8.69 9.30 -15.60
CA ASN A 25 -8.00 8.77 -14.42
C ASN A 25 -6.52 9.20 -14.39
N PHE A 26 -5.87 9.31 -15.54
CA PHE A 26 -4.47 9.70 -15.61
C PHE A 26 -4.25 11.17 -15.24
N GLN A 27 -5.14 12.07 -15.68
CA GLN A 27 -5.11 13.48 -15.29
C GLN A 27 -5.23 13.65 -13.77
N ARG A 28 -6.17 12.92 -13.14
CA ARG A 28 -6.34 12.94 -11.68
C ARG A 28 -5.07 12.46 -10.94
N TYR A 29 -4.43 11.39 -11.41
CA TYR A 29 -3.20 10.90 -10.77
C TYR A 29 -2.02 11.85 -10.95
N THR A 30 -1.98 12.57 -12.07
CA THR A 30 -0.98 13.60 -12.34
C THR A 30 -1.15 14.81 -11.41
N GLU A 31 -2.40 15.26 -11.20
CA GLU A 31 -2.71 16.33 -10.24
C GLU A 31 -2.29 15.94 -8.81
N ILE A 32 -2.64 14.72 -8.37
CA ILE A 32 -2.22 14.23 -7.04
C ILE A 32 -0.70 14.15 -6.95
N ALA A 33 -0.02 13.67 -8.00
CA ALA A 33 1.44 13.56 -8.00
C ALA A 33 2.12 14.95 -7.94
N ASN A 34 1.64 15.94 -8.68
CA ASN A 34 2.16 17.31 -8.64
C ASN A 34 2.02 17.95 -7.25
N ASN A 35 0.96 17.60 -6.51
CA ASN A 35 0.71 18.14 -5.17
C ASN A 35 1.46 17.39 -4.06
N CYS A 36 1.92 16.17 -4.32
CA CYS A 36 2.47 15.29 -3.28
C CYS A 36 3.93 14.91 -3.48
N CYS A 37 4.46 15.01 -4.69
CA CYS A 37 5.83 14.64 -5.01
C CYS A 37 6.64 15.87 -5.45
N PRO A 38 7.97 15.87 -5.27
CA PRO A 38 8.85 16.83 -5.93
C PRO A 38 8.60 16.87 -7.43
N GLU A 39 8.82 18.04 -8.04
CA GLU A 39 8.52 18.28 -9.46
C GLU A 39 9.23 17.28 -10.37
N GLU A 40 10.51 16.99 -10.08
CA GLU A 40 11.35 16.04 -10.81
C GLU A 40 10.83 14.59 -10.74
N ALA A 41 10.08 14.24 -9.69
CA ALA A 41 9.56 12.89 -9.45
C ALA A 41 8.06 12.74 -9.82
N SER A 42 7.36 13.84 -10.13
CA SER A 42 5.91 13.84 -10.30
C SER A 42 5.42 12.84 -11.36
N LYS A 43 6.05 12.80 -12.54
CA LYS A 43 5.69 11.84 -13.60
C LYS A 43 5.82 10.38 -13.15
N CYS A 44 6.89 10.06 -12.42
CA CYS A 44 7.09 8.72 -11.86
C CYS A 44 6.04 8.40 -10.79
N CYS A 45 5.73 9.35 -9.90
CA CYS A 45 4.67 9.19 -8.91
C CYS A 45 3.31 8.93 -9.56
N ALA A 46 2.93 9.71 -10.57
CA ALA A 46 1.68 9.54 -11.30
C ALA A 46 1.57 8.14 -11.91
N SER A 47 2.65 7.66 -12.55
CA SER A 47 2.72 6.30 -13.09
C SER A 47 2.61 5.23 -11.99
N SER A 48 3.31 5.41 -10.87
CA SER A 48 3.26 4.46 -9.75
C SER A 48 1.86 4.38 -9.14
N ILE A 49 1.17 5.51 -9.01
CA ILE A 49 -0.22 5.59 -8.56
C ILE A 49 -1.12 4.81 -9.52
N GLN A 50 -1.02 5.10 -10.82
CA GLN A 50 -1.83 4.49 -11.87
C GLN A 50 -1.70 2.97 -11.90
N HIS A 51 -0.48 2.46 -11.79
CA HIS A 51 -0.19 1.03 -11.87
C HIS A 51 -0.27 0.30 -10.52
N ARG A 52 -0.62 1.02 -9.44
CA ARG A 52 -0.64 0.47 -8.07
C ARG A 52 0.68 -0.18 -7.67
N GLN A 53 1.77 0.57 -7.86
CA GLN A 53 3.12 0.15 -7.55
C GLN A 53 3.72 0.95 -6.39
N PRO A 54 4.74 0.41 -5.70
CA PRO A 54 5.54 1.17 -4.75
C PRO A 54 6.16 2.41 -5.41
N LEU A 55 6.31 3.49 -4.65
CA LEU A 55 7.00 4.69 -5.13
C LEU A 55 8.50 4.42 -5.26
N ASN A 56 8.96 4.08 -6.47
CA ASN A 56 10.37 3.85 -6.78
C ASN A 56 10.92 4.98 -7.68
N CYS A 57 10.77 6.21 -7.21
CA CYS A 57 11.06 7.44 -7.98
C CYS A 57 12.36 8.13 -7.53
N SER A 58 13.34 7.35 -7.03
CA SER A 58 14.61 7.86 -6.50
C SER A 58 14.46 8.97 -5.44
N LEU A 59 13.39 8.88 -4.64
CA LEU A 59 13.11 9.83 -3.56
C LEU A 59 14.05 9.57 -2.37
N THR A 60 14.42 10.63 -1.66
CA THR A 60 14.99 10.49 -0.31
C THR A 60 13.99 9.79 0.61
N PHE A 61 14.47 9.21 1.72
CA PHE A 61 13.59 8.51 2.66
C PHE A 61 12.48 9.43 3.21
N GLU A 62 12.81 10.67 3.56
CA GLU A 62 11.83 11.65 4.04
C GLU A 62 10.79 12.01 2.97
N ASN A 63 11.24 12.26 1.72
CA ASN A 63 10.34 12.56 0.62
C ASN A 63 9.46 11.36 0.26
N LEU A 64 9.98 10.13 0.36
CA LEU A 64 9.22 8.91 0.14
C LEU A 64 8.08 8.78 1.15
N ILE A 65 8.34 9.01 2.43
CA ILE A 65 7.31 8.97 3.48
C ILE A 65 6.26 10.05 3.24
N SER A 66 6.71 11.30 3.05
CA SER A 66 5.83 12.45 2.84
C SER A 66 4.93 12.26 1.62
N ALA A 67 5.51 11.88 0.48
CA ALA A 67 4.79 11.63 -0.76
C ALA A 67 3.78 10.48 -0.61
N SER A 68 4.19 9.35 -0.03
CA SER A 68 3.31 8.20 0.19
C SER A 68 2.10 8.56 1.05
N ASN A 69 2.33 9.26 2.17
CA ASN A 69 1.26 9.70 3.07
C ASN A 69 0.34 10.74 2.41
N CYS A 70 0.90 11.70 1.66
CA CYS A 70 0.13 12.68 0.91
C CYS A 70 -0.76 12.01 -0.14
N ILE A 71 -0.21 11.12 -0.98
CA ILE A 71 -0.95 10.41 -2.02
C ILE A 71 -2.09 9.58 -1.41
N GLN A 72 -1.80 8.81 -0.35
CA GLN A 72 -2.80 7.98 0.30
C GLN A 72 -3.93 8.84 0.91
N LYS A 73 -3.59 9.98 1.51
CA LYS A 73 -4.56 10.95 2.03
C LYS A 73 -5.40 11.55 0.90
N SER A 74 -4.82 11.92 -0.23
CA SER A 74 -5.52 12.49 -1.38
C SER A 74 -6.47 11.50 -2.04
N LEU A 75 -6.13 10.20 -2.06
CA LEU A 75 -6.96 9.15 -2.65
C LEU A 75 -8.07 8.66 -1.71
N PHE A 76 -7.78 8.51 -0.42
CA PHE A 76 -8.64 7.77 0.52
C PHE A 76 -8.98 8.53 1.81
N GLY A 77 -8.54 9.79 1.94
CA GLY A 77 -8.76 10.63 3.10
C GLY A 77 -7.83 10.32 4.28
N VAL A 78 -7.84 11.22 5.27
CA VAL A 78 -6.95 11.17 6.45
C VAL A 78 -7.14 9.91 7.28
N LYS A 79 -8.37 9.37 7.35
CA LYS A 79 -8.68 8.16 8.11
C LYS A 79 -7.90 6.94 7.60
N SER A 80 -7.51 6.91 6.32
CA SER A 80 -6.74 5.81 5.74
C SER A 80 -5.37 5.64 6.43
N LEU A 81 -4.69 6.75 6.74
CA LEU A 81 -3.38 6.78 7.40
C LEU A 81 -3.42 6.23 8.83
N ARG A 82 -4.59 6.34 9.50
CA ARG A 82 -4.78 5.76 10.84
C ARG A 82 -4.88 4.22 10.81
N ILE A 83 -5.30 3.66 9.67
CA ILE A 83 -5.50 2.21 9.51
C ILE A 83 -4.18 1.54 9.09
N SER A 84 -3.50 2.13 8.11
CA SER A 84 -2.24 1.68 7.54
C SER A 84 -1.52 2.87 6.90
N ARG A 85 -0.20 2.96 7.11
CA ARG A 85 0.69 3.98 6.52
C ARG A 85 2.04 3.35 6.17
N ILE A 86 2.86 4.05 5.41
CA ILE A 86 4.13 3.51 4.91
C ILE A 86 5.10 3.15 6.04
N GLU A 87 5.09 3.88 7.15
CA GLU A 87 5.94 3.67 8.31
C GLU A 87 5.69 2.32 9.00
N ASP A 88 4.50 1.74 8.79
CA ASP A 88 4.16 0.41 9.30
C ASP A 88 5.01 -0.70 8.66
N VAL A 89 5.83 -0.39 7.64
CA VAL A 89 6.83 -1.34 7.08
C VAL A 89 7.80 -1.87 8.12
N GLU A 90 8.06 -1.11 9.20
CA GLU A 90 8.87 -1.56 10.34
C GLU A 90 8.29 -2.85 10.96
N CYS A 91 6.97 -3.00 10.92
CA CYS A 91 6.26 -4.16 11.45
C CYS A 91 6.29 -5.38 10.52
N CYS A 92 6.75 -5.27 9.27
CA CYS A 92 6.80 -6.43 8.37
C CYS A 92 7.78 -7.50 8.87
N ASN A 93 8.74 -7.15 9.73
CA ASN A 93 9.70 -8.08 10.33
C ASN A 93 9.04 -9.14 11.23
N VAL A 94 7.77 -8.98 11.64
CA VAL A 94 7.04 -10.06 12.32
C VAL A 94 6.91 -11.31 11.46
N PHE A 95 6.97 -11.15 10.13
CA PHE A 95 6.78 -12.23 9.16
C PHE A 95 8.08 -12.92 8.75
N THR A 96 9.23 -12.49 9.27
CA THR A 96 10.51 -13.15 9.00
C THR A 96 10.46 -14.59 9.50
N GLU A 97 10.53 -15.55 8.58
CA GLU A 97 10.52 -16.97 8.90
C GLU A 97 11.92 -17.46 9.31
N ILE A 98 11.97 -18.47 10.18
CA ILE A 98 13.21 -19.20 10.51
C ILE A 98 13.51 -20.27 9.44
N LYS A 99 12.47 -20.74 8.72
CA LYS A 99 12.58 -21.77 7.68
C LYS A 99 12.10 -21.23 6.34
N PRO A 100 12.75 -21.58 5.22
CA PRO A 100 12.33 -21.13 3.90
C PRO A 100 11.03 -21.80 3.46
N GLY A 101 10.09 -21.02 2.91
CA GLY A 101 8.89 -21.59 2.28
C GLY A 101 7.78 -20.60 1.94
N THR A 102 7.58 -19.54 2.74
CA THR A 102 6.52 -18.55 2.51
C THR A 102 6.89 -17.16 3.03
N ASP A 103 7.96 -16.56 2.48
CA ASP A 103 8.40 -15.23 2.90
C ASP A 103 7.34 -14.17 2.56
N CYS A 104 6.63 -13.73 3.59
CA CYS A 104 5.59 -12.71 3.50
C CYS A 104 6.16 -11.29 3.63
N VAL A 105 7.45 -11.14 4.01
CA VAL A 105 8.07 -9.82 4.20
C VAL A 105 8.02 -8.99 2.91
N PRO A 106 8.40 -9.49 1.70
CA PRO A 106 8.32 -8.71 0.48
C PRO A 106 6.89 -8.29 0.14
N SER A 107 5.91 -9.18 0.34
CA SER A 107 4.49 -8.87 0.10
C SER A 107 4.00 -7.77 1.04
N CYS A 108 4.36 -7.86 2.32
CA CYS A 108 4.06 -6.84 3.32
C CYS A 108 4.68 -5.48 2.97
N VAL A 109 5.97 -5.46 2.68
CA VAL A 109 6.71 -4.23 2.36
C VAL A 109 6.17 -3.57 1.09
N ASN A 110 5.98 -4.33 0.01
CA ASN A 110 5.49 -3.80 -1.25
C ASN A 110 4.06 -3.26 -1.12
N THR A 111 3.19 -3.99 -0.40
CA THR A 111 1.81 -3.57 -0.15
C THR A 111 1.77 -2.25 0.62
N LEU A 112 2.57 -2.11 1.68
CA LEU A 112 2.59 -0.89 2.50
C LEU A 112 3.21 0.30 1.77
N ARG A 113 4.25 0.05 0.95
CA ARG A 113 4.92 1.07 0.12
C ARG A 113 4.12 1.52 -1.10
N THR A 114 2.99 0.88 -1.40
CA THR A 114 2.10 1.27 -2.50
C THR A 114 1.00 2.21 -1.98
N PRO A 115 1.08 3.54 -2.19
CA PRO A 115 0.14 4.48 -1.60
C PRO A 115 -1.25 4.46 -2.24
N SER A 116 -1.39 3.91 -3.46
CA SER A 116 -2.66 3.84 -4.19
C SER A 116 -3.47 2.57 -3.93
N ILE A 117 -3.05 1.72 -2.98
CA ILE A 117 -3.88 0.63 -2.44
C ILE A 117 -4.60 1.12 -1.17
N ARG A 118 -5.90 0.85 -1.06
CA ARG A 118 -6.69 1.24 0.12
C ARG A 118 -6.19 0.52 1.37
N SER A 119 -6.20 1.18 2.53
CA SER A 119 -5.71 0.60 3.78
C SER A 119 -6.36 -0.75 4.13
N VAL A 120 -7.66 -0.93 3.87
CA VAL A 120 -8.34 -2.21 4.11
C VAL A 120 -7.85 -3.30 3.16
N GLU A 121 -7.62 -2.95 1.88
CA GLU A 121 -7.06 -3.87 0.89
C GLU A 121 -5.61 -4.23 1.22
N LYS A 122 -4.81 -3.28 1.72
CA LYS A 122 -3.46 -3.54 2.22
C LYS A 122 -3.48 -4.59 3.32
N LEU A 123 -4.31 -4.40 4.34
CA LEU A 123 -4.43 -5.33 5.46
C LEU A 123 -4.93 -6.71 5.01
N LYS A 124 -5.88 -6.77 4.07
CA LYS A 124 -6.34 -8.04 3.49
C LYS A 124 -5.21 -8.77 2.76
N SER A 125 -4.48 -8.06 1.90
CA SER A 125 -3.34 -8.60 1.13
C SER A 125 -2.27 -9.19 2.07
N ILE A 126 -1.88 -8.42 3.10
CA ILE A 126 -0.89 -8.84 4.09
C ILE A 126 -1.38 -10.05 4.89
N ASN A 127 -2.65 -10.06 5.32
CA ASN A 127 -3.20 -11.23 6.03
C ASN A 127 -3.19 -12.48 5.15
N SER A 128 -3.49 -12.34 3.86
CA SER A 128 -3.58 -13.45 2.90
C SER A 128 -2.24 -13.94 2.33
N CYS A 129 -1.11 -13.33 2.67
CA CYS A 129 0.20 -13.69 2.10
C CYS A 129 0.63 -15.14 2.40
N ARG A 130 0.00 -15.78 3.39
CA ARG A 130 0.21 -17.19 3.75
C ARG A 130 -1.09 -17.80 4.30
N PRO A 131 -1.29 -19.12 4.17
CA PRO A 131 -2.36 -19.82 4.87
C PRO A 131 -2.22 -19.65 6.39
N ASN A 132 -3.34 -19.45 7.09
CA ASN A 132 -3.41 -19.35 8.56
C ASN A 132 -2.34 -18.41 9.15
N ASN A 133 -2.33 -17.16 8.69
CA ASN A 133 -1.32 -16.17 9.07
C ASN A 133 -1.42 -15.71 10.54
N ARG A 134 -0.96 -16.54 11.48
CA ARG A 134 -0.96 -16.23 12.92
C ARG A 134 -0.15 -14.98 13.27
N TYR A 135 0.83 -14.62 12.44
CA TYR A 135 1.67 -13.43 12.66
C TYR A 135 0.97 -12.12 12.31
N PHE A 136 -0.18 -12.18 11.63
CA PHE A 136 -0.95 -10.97 11.29
C PHE A 136 -1.44 -10.23 12.54
N THR A 137 -1.83 -10.95 13.60
CA THR A 137 -2.20 -10.32 14.88
C THR A 137 -1.02 -9.56 15.50
N CYS A 138 0.17 -10.14 15.48
CA CYS A 138 1.41 -9.50 15.92
C CYS A 138 1.75 -8.26 15.08
N PHE A 139 1.56 -8.32 13.75
CA PHE A 139 1.69 -7.16 12.87
C PHE A 139 0.76 -6.01 13.31
N ARG A 140 -0.50 -6.31 13.64
CA ARG A 140 -1.47 -5.31 14.12
C ARG A 140 -1.10 -4.72 15.48
N GLN A 141 -0.54 -5.53 16.38
CA GLN A 141 -0.03 -5.06 17.68
C GLN A 141 1.17 -4.14 17.51
N CYS A 142 2.11 -4.49 16.61
CA CYS A 142 3.23 -3.61 16.27
C CYS A 142 2.74 -2.27 15.70
N GLN A 143 1.75 -2.27 14.81
CA GLN A 143 1.17 -1.01 14.31
C GLN A 143 0.55 -0.16 15.43
N ALA A 144 -0.12 -0.78 16.39
CA ALA A 144 -0.65 -0.07 17.56
C ALA A 144 0.47 0.54 18.40
N PHE A 145 1.54 -0.22 18.65
CA PHE A 145 2.73 0.26 19.35
C PHE A 145 3.40 1.44 18.64
N LEU A 146 3.62 1.38 17.33
CA LEU A 146 4.21 2.49 16.57
C LEU A 146 3.37 3.78 16.63
N ARG A 147 2.08 3.67 16.95
CA ARG A 147 1.18 4.83 17.12
C ARG A 147 1.21 5.38 18.55
N SER A 148 1.50 4.54 19.54
CA SER A 148 1.55 4.93 20.94
C SER A 148 2.96 5.28 21.45
N ARG A 149 4.01 4.85 20.73
CA ARG A 149 5.40 5.11 21.14
C ARG A 149 5.66 6.59 21.27
N ARG A 150 6.30 6.98 22.37
CA ARG A 150 6.66 8.39 22.64
C ARG A 150 7.98 8.75 21.98
N ASN A 151 8.84 7.76 21.74
CA ASN A 151 10.15 7.93 21.14
C ASN A 151 10.25 7.09 19.87
N ALA A 152 10.73 7.67 18.77
CA ALA A 152 10.94 6.97 17.50
C ALA A 152 11.97 5.83 17.60
N ASN A 153 12.89 5.90 18.57
CA ASN A 153 13.92 4.87 18.81
C ASN A 153 13.42 3.68 19.62
N GLU A 154 12.21 3.76 20.19
CA GLU A 154 11.60 2.67 20.94
C GLU A 154 11.25 1.52 19.97
N LYS A 155 11.81 0.34 20.24
CA LYS A 155 11.60 -0.85 19.42
C LYS A 155 10.43 -1.67 19.96
N PHE A 156 9.62 -2.21 19.06
CA PHE A 156 8.54 -3.12 19.43
C PHE A 156 9.12 -4.39 20.10
N PRO A 157 8.65 -4.78 21.30
CA PRO A 157 9.19 -5.93 22.02
C PRO A 157 8.59 -7.24 21.49
N TYR A 158 9.05 -7.66 20.31
CA TYR A 158 8.53 -8.81 19.56
C TYR A 158 8.37 -10.09 20.41
N LEU A 159 9.38 -10.46 21.19
CA LEU A 159 9.37 -11.70 21.99
C LEU A 159 8.38 -11.65 23.16
N ALA A 160 8.12 -10.48 23.73
CA ALA A 160 7.24 -10.33 24.88
C ALA A 160 5.76 -10.20 24.46
N VAL A 161 5.50 -9.60 23.29
CA VAL A 161 4.13 -9.29 22.85
C VAL A 161 3.60 -10.33 21.87
N CYS A 162 4.47 -10.91 21.06
CA CYS A 162 4.06 -11.87 20.06
C CYS A 162 4.40 -13.27 20.54
N ASP A 163 3.37 -14.11 20.62
CA ASP A 163 3.44 -15.55 20.90
C ASP A 163 4.15 -16.28 19.75
N LEU A 164 5.46 -16.05 19.67
CA LEU A 164 6.36 -16.57 18.65
C LEU A 164 7.09 -17.78 19.22
N VAL A 165 6.38 -18.70 19.88
CA VAL A 165 6.95 -19.91 20.51
C VAL A 165 7.82 -20.71 19.54
N ASP A 166 7.40 -20.81 18.27
CA ASP A 166 8.19 -21.48 17.22
C ASP A 166 9.53 -20.77 16.91
N ARG A 167 9.78 -19.57 17.45
CA ARG A 167 11.04 -18.84 17.36
C ARG A 167 11.91 -18.93 18.61
N LEU A 168 11.41 -19.58 19.67
CA LEU A 168 12.15 -19.77 20.90
C LEU A 168 13.01 -21.03 20.76
N GLU A 169 14.31 -20.88 21.01
CA GLU A 169 15.22 -22.02 21.05
C GLU A 169 15.03 -22.79 22.34
N THR A 170 15.06 -24.12 22.25
CA THR A 170 14.91 -24.99 23.43
C THR A 170 16.09 -24.78 24.39
N GLY A 171 15.80 -24.57 25.67
CA GLY A 171 16.83 -24.35 26.70
C GLY A 171 17.30 -22.91 26.86
N VAL A 172 16.73 -21.96 26.10
CA VAL A 172 17.03 -20.52 26.25
C VAL A 172 15.94 -19.85 27.09
N LEU A 173 16.34 -19.18 28.17
CA LEU A 173 15.43 -18.39 29.01
C LEU A 173 15.30 -16.98 28.42
N TYR A 174 14.08 -16.64 27.99
CA TYR A 174 13.75 -15.31 27.49
C TYR A 174 13.06 -14.52 28.60
N ILE A 175 13.79 -13.60 29.23
CA ILE A 175 13.27 -12.73 30.29
C ILE A 175 12.64 -11.49 29.61
N GLY A 176 11.37 -11.22 29.89
CA GLY A 176 10.66 -10.03 29.41
C GLY A 176 11.17 -8.73 30.04
N PRO A 177 10.76 -7.55 29.53
CA PRO A 177 11.17 -6.28 30.10
C PRO A 177 10.72 -6.14 31.56
N GLU A 178 11.51 -5.44 32.37
CA GLU A 178 11.12 -5.10 33.75
C GLU A 178 9.79 -4.35 33.76
N LEU A 179 8.88 -4.79 34.63
CA LEU A 179 7.66 -4.06 34.94
C LEU A 179 8.05 -2.93 35.89
N ASN A 180 7.99 -1.69 35.42
CA ASN A 180 8.09 -0.54 36.30
C ASN A 180 6.79 -0.43 37.11
N GLU A 181 6.88 -0.58 38.43
CA GLU A 181 5.81 -0.32 39.41
C GLU A 181 5.44 1.17 39.49
#